data_AF-A0A850QNZ3-F1
#
_entry.id   AF-A0A850QNZ3-F1
#
_cell.length_a   1.000
_cell.length_b   1.000
_cell.length_c   1.000
_cell.angle_alpha   90.00
_cell.angle_beta   90.00
_cell.angle_gamma   90.00
#
_symmetry.space_group_name_H-M   'P 1'
#
loop_
_entity.id
_entity.type
_entity.pdbx_description
1 polymer ?
#
loop_
_entity_poly.entity_id
_entity_poly.type
_entity_poly.pdbx_seq_one_letter_code
_entity_poly.pdbx_strand_id
1 'polypeptide(L)' 'VHPDNRSAMNVPFQLKNPELDELFLKEADAAGLRALKGHRAVGGMRASIYNAMPYEGVEALVRFMAEFEKKHA' A
#
# COMPACT_ATOMS: atom_id res chain seq x y z
N VAL A 1 5.64 15.93 7.11
CA VAL A 1 5.77 14.55 7.67
C VAL A 1 6.88 14.57 8.70
N HIS A 2 6.67 14.07 9.93
CA HIS A 2 7.74 13.90 10.93
C HIS A 2 8.33 12.49 10.77
N PRO A 3 9.57 12.34 10.23
CA PRO A 3 10.12 11.03 9.88
C PRO A 3 10.22 10.08 11.08
N ASP A 4 10.59 10.61 12.25
CA ASP A 4 10.80 9.83 13.48
C ASP A 4 9.48 9.30 14.09
N ASN A 5 8.35 9.84 13.65
CA ASN A 5 7.02 9.46 14.15
C ASN A 5 6.30 8.49 13.19
N ARG A 6 6.99 7.96 12.17
CA ARG A 6 6.40 6.98 11.26
C ARG A 6 6.17 5.67 11.99
N SER A 7 4.93 5.18 11.93
CA SER A 7 4.59 3.89 12.53
C SER A 7 5.31 2.75 11.81
N ALA A 8 5.92 1.85 12.58
CA ALA A 8 6.47 0.60 12.08
C ALA A 8 5.39 -0.47 11.81
N MET A 9 4.13 -0.21 12.16
CA MET A 9 3.05 -1.20 12.12
C MET A 9 1.95 -0.84 11.13
N ASN A 10 1.66 0.45 10.94
CA ASN A 10 0.61 0.92 10.06
C ASN A 10 1.18 2.00 9.15
N VAL A 11 1.36 1.67 7.87
CA VAL A 11 1.95 2.56 6.87
C VAL A 11 0.85 3.07 5.94
N PRO A 12 0.23 4.23 6.23
CA PRO A 12 -0.65 4.88 5.27
C PRO A 12 0.17 5.53 4.15
N PHE A 13 -0.33 5.45 2.92
CA PHE A 13 0.29 6.10 1.77
C PHE A 13 -0.77 6.48 0.73
N GLN A 14 -0.45 7.47 -0.09
CA GLN A 14 -1.33 8.00 -1.13
C GLN A 14 -0.58 7.95 -2.46
N LEU A 15 -1.30 7.63 -3.54
CA LEU A 15 -0.77 7.82 -4.88
C LEU A 15 -0.76 9.31 -5.22
N LYS A 16 0.13 9.70 -6.13
CA LYS A 16 0.15 11.07 -6.66
C LYS A 16 -1.15 11.40 -7.41
N ASN A 17 -1.72 10.42 -8.12
CA ASN A 17 -3.01 10.52 -8.77
C ASN A 17 -4.05 9.67 -8.02
N PRO A 18 -5.00 10.28 -7.27
CA PRO A 18 -6.04 9.55 -6.54
C PRO A 18 -7.00 8.74 -7.43
N GLU A 19 -7.12 9.07 -8.71
CA GLU A 19 -7.95 8.30 -9.66
C GLU A 19 -7.46 6.87 -9.85
N LEU A 20 -6.18 6.61 -9.51
CA LEU A 20 -5.57 5.29 -9.59
C LEU A 20 -5.78 4.45 -8.32
N ASP A 21 -6.35 4.99 -7.23
CA ASP A 21 -6.49 4.27 -5.95
C ASP A 21 -7.33 2.99 -6.11
N GLU A 22 -8.46 3.06 -6.83
CA GLU A 22 -9.31 1.88 -7.06
C GLU A 22 -8.61 0.84 -7.92
N LEU A 23 -7.85 1.28 -8.93
CA LEU A 23 -7.09 0.39 -9.80
C LEU A 23 -5.97 -0.30 -9.03
N PHE A 24 -5.23 0.44 -8.20
CA PHE A 24 -4.18 -0.10 -7.33
C PHE A 24 -4.74 -1.18 -6.42
N LEU A 25 -5.87 -0.92 -5.75
CA LEU A 25 -6.50 -1.89 -4.85
C LEU A 25 -6.96 -3.14 -5.60
N LYS A 26 -7.50 -2.99 -6.80
CA LYS A 26 -7.94 -4.10 -7.65
C LYS A 26 -6.77 -4.97 -8.12
N GLU A 27 -5.70 -4.35 -8.62
CA GLU A 27 -4.50 -5.06 -9.07
C GLU A 27 -3.76 -5.72 -7.90
N ALA A 28 -3.70 -5.05 -6.74
CA ALA A 28 -3.11 -5.59 -5.53
C ALA A 28 -3.87 -6.84 -5.05
N ASP A 29 -5.21 -6.79 -5.02
CA ASP A 29 -6.03 -7.94 -4.65
C ASP A 29 -5.83 -9.12 -5.62
N ALA A 30 -5.73 -8.84 -6.92
CA ALA A 30 -5.42 -9.85 -7.95
C ALA A 30 -4.01 -10.46 -7.78
N ALA A 31 -3.05 -9.69 -7.24
CA ALA A 31 -1.71 -10.16 -6.87
C ALA A 31 -1.66 -10.85 -5.48
N GLY A 32 -2.81 -11.01 -4.81
CA GLY A 32 -2.90 -11.62 -3.47
C GLY A 32 -2.58 -10.65 -2.32
N LEU A 33 -2.35 -9.37 -2.59
CA LEU A 33 -2.10 -8.33 -1.61
C LEU A 33 -3.42 -7.71 -1.14
N ARG A 34 -4.00 -8.30 -0.11
CA ARG A 34 -5.35 -7.97 0.36
C ARG A 34 -5.35 -6.92 1.47
N ALA A 35 -6.53 -6.33 1.71
CA ALA A 35 -6.81 -5.43 2.83
C ALA A 35 -5.94 -4.15 2.89
N LEU A 36 -5.55 -3.62 1.72
CA LEU A 36 -4.75 -2.40 1.61
C LEU A 36 -5.59 -1.11 1.57
N LYS A 37 -6.93 -1.18 1.50
CA LYS A 37 -7.77 0.02 1.42
C LYS A 37 -7.58 0.90 2.66
N GLY A 38 -7.25 2.16 2.44
CA GLY A 38 -7.07 3.16 3.48
C GLY A 38 -8.36 3.47 4.25
N HIS A 39 -8.23 4.18 5.37
CA HIS A 39 -9.39 4.58 6.15
C HIS A 39 -10.24 5.61 5.38
N ARG A 40 -11.57 5.47 5.43
CA ARG A 40 -12.52 6.31 4.65
C ARG A 40 -12.30 7.82 4.78
N ALA A 41 -11.77 8.28 5.91
CA ALA A 41 -11.57 9.70 6.19
C ALA A 41 -10.36 10.30 5.44
N VAL A 42 -9.40 9.47 5.02
CA VAL A 42 -8.14 9.91 4.40
C VAL A 42 -7.93 9.36 2.99
N GLY A 43 -8.70 8.34 2.59
CA GLY A 43 -8.54 7.70 1.28
C GLY A 43 -7.23 6.92 1.15
N GLY A 44 -6.78 6.69 -0.09
CA GLY A 44 -5.52 6.01 -0.37
C GLY A 44 -5.45 4.58 0.16
N MET A 45 -4.23 4.20 0.56
CA MET A 45 -3.91 2.85 1.01
C MET A 45 -3.34 2.87 2.43
N ARG A 46 -3.42 1.72 3.09
CA ARG A 46 -2.76 1.46 4.37
C ARG A 46 -2.25 0.01 4.41
N ALA A 47 -0.94 -0.16 4.50
CA ALA A 47 -0.34 -1.45 4.78
C ALA A 47 -0.22 -1.65 6.30
N SER A 48 -0.84 -2.70 6.82
CA SER A 48 -0.74 -3.08 8.24
C SER A 48 0.20 -4.27 8.37
N ILE A 49 1.35 -4.07 9.00
CA ILE A 49 2.49 -4.99 9.04
C ILE A 49 2.77 -5.44 10.49
N TYR A 50 1.75 -6.00 11.14
CA TYR A 50 1.86 -6.54 12.51
C TYR A 50 2.79 -7.75 12.58
N ASN A 51 3.09 -8.22 13.80
CA ASN A 51 4.04 -9.31 14.07
C ASN A 51 3.86 -10.58 13.23
N ALA A 52 2.63 -10.92 12.82
CA ALA A 52 2.34 -12.11 12.02
C ALA A 52 2.51 -11.89 10.50
N MET A 53 2.80 -10.66 10.06
CA MET A 53 3.07 -10.36 8.66
C MET A 53 4.49 -10.83 8.30
N PRO A 54 4.63 -11.79 7.37
CA PRO A 54 5.95 -12.25 6.94
C PRO A 54 6.68 -11.16 6.15
N TYR A 55 8.01 -11.20 6.18
CA TYR A 55 8.85 -10.26 5.44
C TYR A 55 8.59 -10.33 3.93
N GLU A 56 8.36 -11.53 3.42
CA GLU A 56 8.04 -11.83 2.03
C GLU A 56 6.75 -11.13 1.57
N GLY A 57 5.78 -10.92 2.49
CA GLY A 57 4.57 -10.16 2.20
C GLY A 57 4.87 -8.67 1.98
N VAL A 58 5.77 -8.11 2.78
CA VAL A 58 6.24 -6.72 2.62
C VAL A 58 7.06 -6.59 1.33
N GLU A 59 7.93 -7.55 1.03
CA GLU A 59 8.70 -7.57 -0.21
C GLU A 59 7.79 -7.65 -1.45
N ALA A 60 6.77 -8.52 -1.42
CA ALA A 60 5.77 -8.62 -2.48
C ALA A 60 5.03 -7.29 -2.70
N LEU A 61 4.65 -6.60 -1.62
CA LEU A 61 4.04 -5.28 -1.71
C LEU A 61 4.98 -4.26 -2.36
N VAL A 62 6.25 -4.20 -1.95
CA VAL A 62 7.23 -3.27 -2.53
C VAL A 62 7.46 -3.54 -4.01
N ARG A 63 7.59 -4.81 -4.41
CA ARG A 63 7.73 -5.20 -5.83
C ARG A 63 6.49 -4.80 -6.64
N PHE A 64 5.30 -5.08 -6.12
CA PHE A 64 4.04 -4.66 -6.73
C PHE A 64 3.97 -3.13 -6.91
N MET A 65 4.33 -2.35 -5.89
CA MET A 65 4.33 -0.89 -5.97
C MET A 65 5.25 -0.38 -7.07
N ALA A 66 6.46 -0.94 -7.20
CA ALA A 66 7.40 -0.55 -8.25
C ALA A 66 6.92 -0.93 -9.66
N GLU A 67 6.23 -2.07 -9.81
CA GLU A 67 5.62 -2.45 -11.09
C GLU A 67 4.42 -1.59 -11.44
N PHE A 68 3.58 -1.27 -10.46
CA PHE A 68 2.42 -0.40 -10.63
C PHE A 68 2.86 1.00 -11.08
N GLU A 69 3.87 1.57 -10.41
CA GLU A 69 4.44 2.86 -10.80
C GLU A 69 4.94 2.82 -12.25
N LYS A 70 5.71 1.80 -12.65
CA LYS A 70 6.21 1.70 -14.04
C LYS A 70 5.10 1.61 -15.10
N LYS A 71 3.96 0.99 -14.77
CA LYS A 71 2.83 0.81 -15.71
C LYS A 71 1.98 2.08 -15.84
N HIS A 72 1.91 2.89 -14.79
CA HIS A 72 0.93 3.98 -14.65
C HIS A 72 1.56 5.35 -14.33
N ALA A 73 2.88 5.50 -14.55
CA ALA A 73 3.65 6.75 -14.36
C ALA A 73 3.31 7.85 -15.37
#